data_AF-B4KNL5-F1
#
_entry.id   AF-B4KNL5-F1
#
_cell.length_a   1.000
_cell.length_b   1.000
_cell.length_c   1.000
_cell.angle_alpha   90.00
_cell.angle_beta   90.00
_cell.angle_gamma   90.00
#
_symmetry.space_group_name_H-M   'P 1'
#
loop_
_entity.id
_entity.type
_entity.pdbx_description
1 polymer ?
#
loop_
_entity_poly.entity_id
_entity_poly.type
_entity_poly.pdbx_seq_one_letter_code
_entity_poly.pdbx_strand_id
1 'polypeptide(L)'
;MKYIRCIWLVWLGLIMCGSALVHMVPAEKGGKAGRKLEKGCQTPMGHLNAGEEINDDKTCGIFVCQDDDGNGLYQFCQSPVNFANCEFDLVNTKGQFPDCCWECVTGIPCPESKPSTPKTFYL
;
A
#
# COMPACT_ATOMS: atom_id res chain seq x y z
N MET A 1 37.19 24.25 12.76
CA MET A 1 36.28 24.46 11.59
C MET A 1 36.29 23.34 10.53
N LYS A 2 37.15 22.31 10.60
CA LYS A 2 37.14 21.19 9.63
C LYS A 2 36.03 20.15 9.91
N TYR A 3 35.77 19.87 11.17
CA TYR A 3 34.79 18.87 11.65
C TYR A 3 33.33 19.26 11.38
N ILE A 4 33.00 20.56 11.38
CA ILE A 4 31.65 21.06 11.08
C ILE A 4 31.24 20.73 9.64
N ARG A 5 32.18 20.83 8.68
CA ARG A 5 31.93 20.45 7.28
C ARG A 5 31.72 18.95 7.10
N CYS A 6 32.42 18.12 7.87
CA CYS A 6 32.25 16.66 7.81
C CYS A 6 30.90 16.22 8.39
N ILE A 7 30.46 16.83 9.50
CA ILE A 7 29.14 16.55 10.10
C ILE A 7 28.03 16.91 9.12
N TRP A 8 28.14 18.04 8.41
CA TRP A 8 27.15 18.47 7.43
C TRP A 8 26.98 17.49 6.26
N LEU A 9 28.09 16.90 5.79
CA LEU A 9 28.07 15.90 4.71
C LEU A 9 27.42 14.57 5.15
N VAL A 10 27.61 14.16 6.41
CA VAL A 10 26.99 12.94 6.95
C VAL A 10 25.47 13.11 7.09
N TRP A 11 25.00 14.28 7.55
CA TRP A 11 23.58 14.58 7.66
C TRP A 11 22.87 14.62 6.31
N LEU A 12 23.52 15.15 5.27
CA LEU A 12 22.98 15.16 3.90
C LEU A 12 22.81 13.75 3.31
N GLY A 13 23.71 12.83 3.64
CA GLY A 13 23.62 11.43 3.19
C GLY A 13 22.46 10.66 3.84
N LEU A 14 22.19 10.91 5.13
CA LEU A 14 21.10 10.26 5.86
C LEU A 14 19.70 10.64 5.35
N ILE A 15 19.52 11.86 4.85
CA ILE A 15 18.23 12.32 4.30
C ILE A 15 17.83 11.57 3.02
N MET A 16 18.81 11.13 2.22
CA MET A 16 18.56 10.41 0.96
C MET A 16 18.18 8.94 1.15
N CYS A 17 18.33 8.38 2.35
CA CYS A 17 17.95 7.00 2.66
C CYS A 17 16.50 6.83 3.15
N GLY A 18 15.73 7.92 3.24
CA GLY A 18 14.33 7.86 3.62
C GLY A 18 13.43 7.41 2.46
N SER A 19 13.32 6.11 2.22
CA SER A 19 12.29 5.55 1.35
C SER A 19 10.95 5.53 2.09
N ALA A 20 10.14 6.57 1.94
CA ALA A 20 8.74 6.52 2.36
C ALA A 20 7.94 5.75 1.30
N LEU A 21 7.51 4.53 1.62
CA LEU A 21 6.81 3.64 0.70
C LEU A 21 5.29 3.94 0.67
N VAL A 22 4.94 5.15 0.28
CA VAL A 22 3.55 5.57 0.04
C VAL A 22 3.29 5.65 -1.46
N HIS A 23 2.48 4.74 -2.00
CA HIS A 23 2.10 4.77 -3.40
C HIS A 23 0.92 5.72 -3.58
N MET A 24 1.21 6.97 -3.95
CA MET A 24 0.20 7.93 -4.38
C MET A 24 -0.27 7.55 -5.78
N VAL A 25 -1.59 7.35 -5.93
CA VAL A 25 -2.19 7.07 -7.24
C VAL A 25 -2.72 8.41 -7.78
N PRO A 26 -2.11 8.98 -8.85
CA PRO A 26 -2.63 10.19 -9.45
C PRO A 26 -3.96 9.91 -10.16
N ALA A 27 -4.93 10.81 -10.01
CA ALA A 27 -6.18 10.76 -10.74
C ALA A 27 -5.93 10.98 -12.24
N GLU A 28 -5.88 9.91 -13.04
CA GLU A 28 -5.79 10.05 -14.49
C GLU A 28 -7.09 10.65 -15.06
N LYS A 29 -6.99 11.85 -15.64
CA LYS A 29 -7.96 12.33 -16.64
C LYS A 29 -7.82 11.50 -17.91
N GLY A 30 -8.47 10.33 -17.95
CA GLY A 30 -8.84 9.67 -19.20
C GLY A 30 -8.20 8.33 -19.55
N GLY A 31 -7.60 7.58 -18.62
CA GLY A 31 -6.94 6.30 -18.91
C GLY A 31 -7.44 5.12 -18.09
N LYS A 32 -8.66 4.63 -18.31
CA LYS A 32 -9.15 3.32 -17.79
C LYS A 32 -9.07 3.05 -16.26
N ALA A 33 -8.88 4.06 -15.41
CA ALA A 33 -9.07 3.96 -13.96
C ALA A 33 -9.77 5.19 -13.34
N GLY A 34 -10.30 6.12 -14.13
CA GLY A 34 -11.03 7.28 -13.59
C GLY A 34 -11.92 7.91 -14.65
N ARG A 35 -13.24 7.65 -14.57
CA ARG A 35 -14.19 8.61 -15.15
C ARG A 35 -14.06 9.88 -14.31
N LYS A 36 -13.96 11.04 -14.96
CA LYS A 36 -14.07 12.35 -14.32
C LYS A 36 -15.34 12.35 -13.47
N LEU A 37 -15.20 12.20 -12.16
CA LEU A 37 -16.31 12.11 -11.23
C LEU A 37 -16.59 13.47 -10.61
N GLU A 38 -17.87 13.72 -10.37
CA GLU A 38 -18.35 14.88 -9.65
C GLU A 38 -17.99 14.68 -8.17
N LYS A 39 -16.74 15.03 -7.82
CA LYS A 39 -16.13 14.94 -6.48
C LYS A 39 -15.83 13.50 -6.00
N GLY A 40 -14.70 13.33 -5.34
CA GLY A 40 -14.28 12.09 -4.66
C GLY A 40 -13.47 11.13 -5.54
N CYS A 41 -13.19 9.95 -5.00
CA CYS A 41 -12.34 8.93 -5.62
C CYS A 41 -13.17 7.76 -6.18
N GLN A 42 -12.81 7.30 -7.38
CA GLN A 42 -13.36 6.05 -7.93
C GLN A 42 -12.33 4.95 -7.84
N THR A 43 -12.68 3.88 -7.16
CA THR A 43 -11.87 2.66 -7.14
C THR A 43 -12.66 1.51 -7.78
N PRO A 44 -12.00 0.38 -8.11
CA PRO A 44 -12.68 -0.86 -8.45
C PRO A 44 -13.58 -1.40 -7.32
N MET A 45 -13.34 -0.96 -6.08
CA MET A 45 -14.04 -1.42 -4.87
C MET A 45 -15.28 -0.56 -4.56
N GLY A 46 -15.37 0.65 -5.08
CA GLY A 46 -16.49 1.54 -4.85
C GLY A 46 -16.17 3.00 -5.17
N HIS A 47 -17.19 3.85 -5.00
CA HIS A 47 -17.03 5.30 -4.99
C HIS A 47 -16.86 5.78 -3.55
N LEU A 48 -15.90 6.67 -3.31
CA LEU A 48 -15.55 7.20 -1.99
C LEU A 48 -15.57 8.72 -2.01
N ASN A 49 -16.14 9.32 -0.98
CA ASN A 49 -16.02 10.75 -0.73
C ASN A 49 -14.64 11.08 -0.14
N ALA A 50 -14.24 12.35 -0.20
CA ALA A 50 -13.02 12.80 0.47
C ALA A 50 -13.06 12.48 1.98
N GLY A 51 -12.00 11.85 2.48
CA GLY A 51 -11.89 11.38 3.86
C GLY A 51 -12.46 9.99 4.13
N GLU A 52 -13.15 9.37 3.16
CA GLU A 52 -13.61 7.98 3.29
C GLU A 52 -12.51 6.99 2.92
N GLU A 53 -12.59 5.81 3.55
CA GLU A 53 -11.69 4.69 3.33
C GLU A 53 -12.46 3.40 3.05
N ILE A 54 -11.84 2.50 2.30
CA ILE A 54 -12.35 1.17 2.01
C ILE A 54 -11.27 0.13 2.24
N ASN A 55 -11.63 -1.00 2.85
CA ASN A 55 -10.73 -2.14 2.99
C ASN A 55 -10.54 -2.86 1.64
N ASP A 56 -9.33 -3.35 1.40
CA ASP A 56 -9.01 -4.23 0.29
C ASP A 56 -9.13 -5.69 0.75
N ASP A 57 -10.07 -6.45 0.19
CA ASP A 57 -10.31 -7.86 0.56
C ASP A 57 -9.14 -8.81 0.18
N LYS A 58 -8.15 -8.33 -0.60
CA LYS A 58 -7.02 -9.14 -1.07
C LYS A 58 -5.73 -8.83 -0.34
N THR A 59 -5.64 -7.69 0.33
CA THR A 59 -4.41 -7.25 1.00
C THR A 59 -4.73 -6.84 2.44
N CYS A 60 -3.74 -6.90 3.33
CA CYS A 60 -3.91 -6.25 4.64
C CYS A 60 -3.71 -4.74 4.45
N GLY A 61 -4.77 -4.06 4.01
CA GLY A 61 -4.67 -2.67 3.59
C GLY A 61 -6.01 -1.99 3.29
N ILE A 62 -5.93 -0.67 3.18
CA ILE A 62 -7.04 0.22 2.88
C ILE A 62 -6.66 1.16 1.73
N PHE A 63 -7.69 1.65 1.03
CA PHE A 63 -7.58 2.81 0.17
C PHE A 63 -8.29 3.99 0.82
N VAL A 64 -7.59 5.11 0.96
CA VAL A 64 -8.11 6.36 1.53
C VAL A 64 -8.25 7.39 0.43
N CYS A 65 -9.44 7.96 0.28
CA CYS A 65 -9.64 9.11 -0.60
C CYS A 65 -9.22 10.40 0.13
N GLN A 66 -8.24 11.12 -0.42
CA GLN A 66 -7.69 12.31 0.22
C GLN A 66 -8.50 13.57 -0.09
N ASP A 67 -9.01 13.71 -1.32
CA ASP A 67 -9.72 14.91 -1.74
C ASP A 67 -10.79 14.65 -2.81
N ASP A 68 -11.57 15.70 -3.06
CA ASP A 68 -12.62 15.70 -4.08
C ASP A 68 -12.07 15.69 -5.51
N ASP A 69 -10.76 15.93 -5.70
CA ASP A 69 -10.10 15.90 -7.01
C ASP A 69 -9.75 14.47 -7.45
N GLY A 70 -10.02 13.49 -6.58
CA GLY A 70 -9.81 12.07 -6.82
C GLY A 70 -8.41 11.59 -6.45
N ASN A 71 -7.64 12.39 -5.69
CA ASN A 71 -6.37 11.92 -5.16
C ASN A 71 -6.63 10.94 -4.01
N GLY A 72 -5.99 9.79 -4.06
CA GLY A 72 -6.11 8.77 -3.02
C GLY A 72 -4.79 8.06 -2.77
N LEU A 73 -4.75 7.31 -1.67
CA LEU A 73 -3.58 6.59 -1.21
C LEU A 73 -3.96 5.16 -0.85
N TYR A 74 -3.17 4.20 -1.34
CA TYR A 74 -3.19 2.85 -0.81
C TYR A 74 -2.24 2.74 0.39
N GLN A 75 -2.74 2.25 1.51
CA GLN A 75 -1.97 1.91 2.70
C GLN A 75 -2.12 0.42 2.96
N PHE A 76 -1.02 -0.32 2.95
CA PHE A 76 -1.05 -1.76 3.20
C PHE A 76 0.27 -2.24 3.80
N CYS A 77 0.22 -3.39 4.47
CA CYS A 77 1.38 -4.04 5.05
C CYS A 77 1.86 -5.18 4.15
N GLN A 78 3.14 -5.19 3.79
CA GLN A 78 3.76 -6.26 3.00
C GLN A 78 4.18 -7.46 3.85
N SER A 79 4.58 -7.18 5.09
CA SER A 79 4.98 -8.15 6.10
C SER A 79 4.43 -7.71 7.46
N PRO A 80 4.36 -8.60 8.45
CA PRO A 80 4.07 -8.21 9.81
C PRO A 80 5.05 -7.15 10.30
N VAL A 81 4.57 -6.28 11.18
CA VAL A 81 5.43 -5.31 11.88
C VAL A 81 6.45 -6.05 12.76
N ASN A 82 7.67 -5.53 12.78
CA ASN A 82 8.82 -6.20 13.43
C ASN A 82 8.59 -6.53 14.92
N PHE A 83 7.78 -5.75 15.65
CA PHE A 83 7.53 -5.99 17.07
C PHE A 83 6.62 -7.21 17.33
N ALA A 84 5.85 -7.66 16.33
CA ALA A 84 4.98 -8.82 16.46
C ALA A 84 5.78 -10.13 16.57
N ASN A 85 7.03 -10.13 16.08
CA ASN A 85 7.97 -11.26 16.16
C ASN A 85 7.34 -12.58 15.67
N CYS A 86 6.62 -12.52 14.55
CA CYS A 86 5.99 -13.67 13.92
C CYS A 86 7.03 -14.60 13.29
N GLU A 87 6.73 -15.90 13.25
CA GLU A 87 7.61 -16.91 12.64
C GLU A 87 7.69 -16.77 11.11
N PHE A 88 6.62 -16.27 10.48
CA PHE A 88 6.49 -16.11 9.04
C PHE A 88 6.19 -14.66 8.68
N ASP A 89 6.74 -14.20 7.54
CA ASP A 89 6.50 -12.88 6.97
C ASP A 89 5.17 -12.81 6.20
N LEU A 90 4.09 -13.28 6.81
CA LEU A 90 2.75 -13.33 6.20
C LEU A 90 1.78 -12.45 6.99
N VAL A 91 0.94 -11.71 6.28
CA VAL A 91 -0.08 -10.82 6.85
C VAL A 91 -1.49 -11.41 6.70
N ASN A 92 -2.39 -11.07 7.62
CA ASN A 92 -3.79 -11.50 7.52
C ASN A 92 -4.56 -10.67 6.48
N THR A 93 -4.67 -11.15 5.24
CA THR A 93 -5.39 -10.42 4.17
C THR A 93 -6.91 -10.32 4.38
N LYS A 94 -7.47 -11.01 5.37
CA LYS A 94 -8.91 -10.94 5.72
C LYS A 94 -9.18 -10.13 6.98
N GLY A 95 -8.13 -9.71 7.70
CA GLY A 95 -8.26 -8.90 8.90
C GLY A 95 -8.52 -7.44 8.55
N GLN A 96 -8.89 -6.64 9.55
CA GLN A 96 -9.04 -5.19 9.37
C GLN A 96 -7.67 -4.51 9.49
N PHE A 97 -7.38 -3.57 8.59
CA PHE A 97 -6.24 -2.68 8.76
C PHE A 97 -6.50 -1.71 9.94
N PRO A 98 -5.51 -1.40 10.80
CA PRO A 98 -4.12 -1.87 10.79
C PRO A 98 -3.88 -3.17 11.57
N ASP A 99 -4.88 -3.74 12.24
CA ASP A 99 -4.74 -4.91 13.11
C ASP A 99 -4.12 -6.11 12.39
N CYS A 100 -4.50 -6.33 11.14
CA CYS A 100 -3.97 -7.39 10.29
C CYS A 100 -2.45 -7.33 10.04
N CYS A 101 -1.79 -6.20 10.36
CA CYS A 101 -0.35 -6.00 10.20
C CYS A 101 0.49 -6.59 11.34
N TRP A 102 -0.10 -7.00 12.46
CA TRP A 102 0.63 -7.62 13.58
C TRP A 102 0.02 -8.94 14.05
N GLU A 103 -0.97 -9.45 13.33
CA GLU A 103 -1.48 -10.79 13.55
C GLU A 103 -0.55 -11.83 12.92
N CYS A 104 0.00 -12.70 13.75
CA CYS A 104 0.81 -13.81 13.26
C CYS A 104 -0.08 -14.89 12.64
N VAL A 105 0.06 -15.07 11.33
CA VAL A 105 -0.69 -16.08 10.57
C VAL A 105 0.26 -17.12 9.97
N THR A 106 -0.27 -18.32 9.77
CA THR A 106 0.43 -19.40 9.06
C THR A 106 -0.08 -19.48 7.63
N GLY A 107 0.83 -19.64 6.67
CA GLY A 107 0.45 -19.85 5.27
C GLY A 107 -0.24 -21.20 5.06
N ILE A 108 -1.31 -21.20 4.28
CA ILE A 108 -1.83 -22.44 3.69
C ILE A 108 -1.10 -22.71 2.37
N PRO A 109 -0.69 -23.96 2.10
CA PRO A 109 -0.08 -24.29 0.82
C PRO A 109 -1.06 -23.98 -0.31
N CYS A 110 -0.59 -23.25 -1.32
CA CYS A 110 -1.39 -23.04 -2.52
C CYS A 110 -1.67 -24.43 -3.15
N PRO A 111 -2.92 -24.74 -3.51
CA PRO A 111 -3.17 -25.94 -4.29
C PRO A 111 -2.35 -25.84 -5.57
N GLU A 112 -1.61 -26.90 -5.93
CA GLU A 112 -0.83 -26.93 -7.16
C GLU A 112 -1.76 -26.60 -8.33
N SER A 113 -1.61 -25.38 -8.87
CA SER A 113 -2.31 -25.02 -10.09
C SER A 113 -1.76 -25.93 -11.18
N LYS A 114 -2.61 -26.81 -11.73
CA LYS A 114 -2.35 -27.43 -13.04
C LYS A 114 -1.80 -26.33 -13.96
N PRO A 115 -0.79 -26.60 -14.80
CA PRO A 115 -0.09 -25.58 -15.57
C PRO A 115 -1.09 -24.86 -16.48
N SER A 116 -1.61 -23.73 -16.02
CA SER A 116 -2.39 -22.84 -16.84
C SER A 116 -1.39 -22.05 -17.65
N THR A 117 -1.43 -22.29 -18.96
CA THR A 117 -0.83 -21.51 -20.03
C THR A 117 -0.70 -20.02 -19.71
N PRO A 118 0.36 -19.35 -20.22
CA PRO A 118 0.69 -17.99 -19.83
C PRO A 118 -0.46 -17.06 -20.20
N LYS A 119 -1.21 -16.64 -19.19
CA LYS A 119 -2.07 -15.47 -19.29
C LYS A 119 -1.46 -14.45 -18.36
N THR A 120 -1.00 -13.36 -18.98
CA THR A 120 -0.74 -12.08 -18.34
C THR A 120 -1.84 -11.81 -17.32
N PHE A 121 -1.50 -11.90 -16.05
CA PHE A 121 -2.31 -11.35 -14.97
C PHE A 121 -1.50 -10.21 -14.36
N TYR A 122 -2.03 -9.01 -14.51
CA TYR A 122 -1.75 -7.93 -13.59
C TYR A 122 -2.36 -8.35 -12.25
N LEU A 123 -1.50 -8.63 -11.28
CA LEU A 123 -1.75 -8.60 -9.84
C LEU A 123 -0.52 -7.95 -9.21
#